data_AF-A0A2W1KPD0-F1
#
_entry.id   AF-A0A2W1KPD0-F1
#
_cell.length_a   1.000
_cell.length_b   1.000
_cell.length_c   1.000
_cell.angle_alpha   90.00
_cell.angle_beta   90.00
_cell.angle_gamma   90.00
#
_symmetry.space_group_name_H-M   'P 1'
#
loop_
_entity.id
_entity.type
_entity.pdbx_description
1 polymer ?
#
loop_
_entity_poly.entity_id
_entity_poly.type
_entity_poly.pdbx_seq_one_letter_code
_entity_poly.pdbx_strand_id
1 'polypeptide(L)' 'MTPLIHIVLVLIVVGVLLWLVNNYIPMASSIKSILNLVVVVVVILWLLSVFGIFSLPSR' A
#
# COMPACT_ATOMS: atom_id res chain seq x y z
N MET A 1 -16.17 2.98 -13.59
CA MET A 1 -14.78 2.53 -13.85
C MET A 1 -14.61 1.20 -13.14
N THR A 2 -14.13 0.16 -13.82
CA THR A 2 -14.22 -1.21 -13.29
C THR A 2 -13.38 -1.35 -12.00
N PRO A 3 -13.96 -1.86 -10.90
CA PRO A 3 -13.38 -1.78 -9.55
C PRO A 3 -12.00 -2.43 -9.43
N LEU A 4 -11.69 -3.44 -10.26
CA LEU A 4 -10.37 -4.07 -10.30
C LEU A 4 -9.26 -3.11 -10.77
N ILE A 5 -9.53 -2.24 -11.74
CA ILE A 5 -8.53 -1.33 -12.30
C ILE A 5 -8.05 -0.35 -11.23
N HIS A 6 -8.95 0.10 -10.36
CA HIS A 6 -8.61 1.03 -9.28
C HIS A 6 -7.65 0.39 -8.27
N ILE A 7 -7.90 -0.85 -7.86
CA ILE A 7 -7.06 -1.58 -6.90
C ILE A 7 -5.65 -1.81 -7.46
N VAL A 8 -5.56 -2.26 -8.72
CA VAL A 8 -4.28 -2.47 -9.39
C VAL A 8 -3.50 -1.15 -9.51
N LEU A 9 -4.18 -0.06 -9.87
CA LEU A 9 -3.54 1.26 -9.99
C LEU A 9 -2.99 1.74 -8.64
N VAL A 10 -3.74 1.57 -7.56
CA VAL A 10 -3.25 1.96 -6.22
C VAL A 10 -2.07 1.10 -5.78
N LEU A 11 -2.08 -0.22 -6.02
CA LEU A 11 -0.93 -1.08 -5.73
C LEU A 11 0.33 -0.65 -6.50
N ILE A 12 0.19 -0.28 -7.78
CA ILE A 12 1.29 0.25 -8.59
C ILE A 12 1.80 1.56 -8.00
N VAL A 13 0.91 2.52 -7.68
CA VAL A 13 1.29 3.82 -7.11
C VAL A 13 2.03 3.65 -5.78
N VAL A 14 1.52 2.80 -4.89
CA VAL A 14 2.15 2.53 -3.60
C VAL A 14 3.51 1.83 -3.78
N GLY A 15 3.60 0.84 -4.68
CA GLY A 15 4.86 0.16 -4.99
C GLY A 15 5.93 1.10 -5.55
N VAL A 16 5.55 1.99 -6.46
CA VAL A 16 6.45 3.00 -7.04
C VAL A 16 6.91 4.02 -6.00
N LEU A 17 6.00 4.49 -5.13
CA LEU A 17 6.35 5.39 -4.02
C LEU A 17 7.34 4.74 -3.04
N LEU A 18 7.11 3.49 -2.65
CA LEU A 18 7.98 2.75 -1.74
C LEU A 18 9.36 2.53 -2.36
N TRP A 19 9.41 2.18 -3.65
CA TRP A 19 10.66 2.05 -4.41
C TRP A 19 11.42 3.37 -4.50
N LEU A 20 10.74 4.49 -4.79
CA LEU A 20 11.33 5.83 -4.80
C LEU A 20 11.93 6.19 -3.44
N VAL A 21 11.18 6.01 -2.36
CA VAL A 21 11.65 6.29 -0.99
C VAL A 21 12.88 5.46 -0.66
N ASN A 22 12.89 4.17 -1.02
CA ASN A 22 13.99 3.26 -0.74
C ASN A 22 15.24 3.51 -1.61
N ASN A 23 15.07 4.02 -2.83
CA ASN A 23 16.16 4.21 -3.79
C ASN A 23 16.81 5.60 -3.72
N TYR A 24 16.03 6.65 -3.39
CA TYR A 24 16.53 8.03 -3.41
C TYR A 24 16.86 8.58 -2.03
N ILE A 25 16.44 7.93 -0.95
CA ILE A 25 16.79 8.34 0.42
C ILE A 25 17.78 7.32 0.97
N PRO A 26 19.09 7.64 1.04
CA PRO A 26 20.08 6.78 1.66
C PRO A 26 19.82 6.72 3.17
N MET A 27 19.18 5.64 3.62
CA MET A 27 18.88 5.40 5.03
C MET A 27 19.87 4.42 5.66
N ALA A 28 20.20 4.67 6.93
CA ALA A 28 20.89 3.70 7.75
C ALA A 28 20.08 2.38 7.83
N SER A 29 20.78 1.24 7.85
CA SER A 29 20.20 -0.11 7.84
C SER A 29 19.01 -0.28 8.83
N SER A 30 19.14 0.26 10.04
CA SER A 30 18.09 0.19 11.07
C SER A 30 16.81 0.96 10.69
N ILE A 31 16.93 2.13 10.07
CA ILE A 31 15.78 2.96 9.67
C ILE A 31 15.07 2.33 8.46
N LYS A 32 15.84 1.74 7.54
CA LYS A 32 15.32 1.02 6.36
C LYS A 32 14.35 -0.10 6.75
N SER A 33 14.73 -0.89 7.76
CA SER A 33 13.90 -1.99 8.27
C SER A 33 12.60 -1.51 8.89
N ILE A 34 12.63 -0.43 9.68
CA ILE A 34 11.44 0.15 10.31
C ILE A 34 10.50 0.73 9.24
N LEU A 35 11.03 1.46 8.27
CA LEU A 35 10.20 2.06 7.22
C LEU A 35 9.53 0.99 6.35
N ASN A 36 10.26 -0.05 5.93
CA ASN A 36 9.68 -1.14 5.16
C ASN A 36 8.59 -1.87 5.96
N LEU A 37 8.81 -2.13 7.26
CA LEU A 37 7.80 -2.71 8.15
C LEU A 37 6.54 -1.84 8.20
N VAL A 38 6.70 -0.54 8.45
CA VAL A 38 5.57 0.40 8.54
C VAL A 38 4.79 0.44 7.23
N VAL A 39 5.46 0.54 6.08
CA VAL A 39 4.75 0.60 4.80
C VAL A 39 4.03 -0.72 4.51
N VAL A 40 4.65 -1.87 4.79
CA VAL A 40 3.99 -3.17 4.63
C VAL A 40 2.75 -3.27 5.51
N VAL A 41 2.80 -2.82 6.77
CA VAL A 41 1.64 -2.80 7.66
C VAL A 41 0.53 -1.88 7.12
N VAL A 42 0.87 -0.68 6.66
CA VAL A 42 -0.09 0.26 6.06
C VAL A 42 -0.75 -0.35 4.81
N VAL A 43 0.02 -1.02 3.95
CA VAL A 43 -0.49 -1.71 2.76
C VAL A 43 -1.44 -2.83 3.14
N ILE A 44 -1.13 -3.63 4.17
CA ILE A 44 -2.01 -4.71 4.64
C ILE A 44 -3.32 -4.15 5.19
N LEU A 45 -3.27 -3.11 6.04
CA LEU A 45 -4.47 -2.47 6.59
C LEU A 45 -5.34 -1.82 5.50
N TRP A 46 -4.71 -1.21 4.51
CA TRP A 46 -5.39 -0.65 3.34
C TRP A 46 -6.04 -1.74 2.50
N LEU A 47 -5.34 -2.84 2.22
CA LEU A 47 -5.88 -3.98 1.50
C LEU A 47 -7.09 -4.57 2.23
N LEU A 48 -7.00 -4.80 3.54
CA LEU A 48 -8.12 -5.27 4.36
C LEU A 48 -9.34 -4.34 4.29
N SER A 49 -9.11 -3.02 4.24
CA SER A 49 -10.18 -2.02 4.09
C SER A 49 -10.79 -2.02 2.68
N VAL A 50 -9.98 -2.19 1.65
CA VAL A 50 -10.38 -2.22 0.23
C VAL A 50 -11.12 -3.50 -0.14
N PHE A 51 -10.73 -4.64 0.44
CA PHE A 51 -11.45 -5.90 0.30
C PHE A 51 -12.85 -5.85 0.93
N GLY A 52 -13.18 -4.80 1.68
CA GLY A 52 -14.57 -4.44 1.93
C GLY A 52 -15.34 -5.54 2.65
N ILE A 53 -14.94 -5.86 3.89
CA ILE A 53 -15.83 -6.51 4.89
C ILE A 53 -17.07 -5.62 5.19
N PHE A 54 -17.24 -4.51 4.46
CA PHE A 54 -18.32 -3.53 4.57
C PHE A 54 -19.05 -3.32 3.24
N SER A 55 -19.30 -4.38 2.46
CA SER A 55 -20.35 -4.33 1.44
C SER A 55 -21.69 -4.74 2.09
N LEU A 56 -22.33 -3.80 2.79
CA LEU A 56 -23.77 -3.93 3.06
C LEU A 56 -24.50 -3.88 1.72
N PRO A 57 -25.27 -4.92 1.33
CA PRO A 57 -26.13 -4.84 0.17
C PRO A 57 -27.29 -3.93 0.56
N SER A 58 -27.31 -2.71 0.02
CA SER A 58 -28.44 -1.79 0.17
C SER A 58 -29.02 -1.49 -1.19
N ARG A 59 -29.65 -2.52 -1.80
CA ARG A 59 -30.86 -2.45 -2.64
C ARG A 59 -31.61 -3.77 -2.57
#